data_AF-A0A957C534-F1
#
_entry.id   AF-A0A957C534-F1
#
_cell.length_a   1.000
_cell.length_b   1.000
_cell.length_c   1.000
_cell.angle_alpha   90.00
_cell.angle_beta   90.00
_cell.angle_gamma   90.00
#
_symmetry.space_group_name_H-M   'P 1'
#
loop_
_entity.id
_entity.type
_entity.pdbx_description
1 polymer ?
#
loop_
_entity_poly.entity_id
_entity_poly.type
_entity_poly.pdbx_seq_one_letter_code
_entity_poly.pdbx_strand_id
1 'polypeptide(L)'
;EPLEVLEGETYIFKVEALSGTITSSGAVMLTEGTWDDRITTIMVCHLPDGLTYADDPTPGLASYQECNGMLSAYALLQSYDMLLSWSVDEDLKRDSIVDALGAGDYMAITSNRFYDIETRDPMRFPLTTRYYDLLFDGQLGYELIGTFSESYEFGPLSVDDQHLPIYDSPAWLNELEADEAFHVYDHPAVFIFRKTADYDHDRVQVLLSEPLTRFDQLAVGLRELGSQIIGAIYWTSLEADAAPSALQLPNDMRETQTEGGTWSERFDSGSILNTSQPIGVLVWWLTIMGIGILTWPVIFAAFPRLADAGYGFAKIMGLMLTGWAAWFASSLKVPLWSQGGLLLILLILAIISSGIVYLRREAMTDYLRNHWKRLLTIEVLALVLFAIFIGVRLVNPDLWHHPMGGEKPMDFAYFNATLRSTIFPAYDPWYAGGYI
;
A
#
# COMPACT_ATOMS: atom_id res chain seq x y z
N GLU A 1 31.89 -21.76 36.16
CA GLU A 1 30.74 -22.06 37.03
C GLU A 1 29.69 -20.99 36.78
N PRO A 2 28.40 -21.33 36.66
CA PRO A 2 27.35 -20.31 36.55
C PRO A 2 27.33 -19.47 37.84
N LEU A 3 27.38 -18.15 37.70
CA LEU A 3 27.30 -17.20 38.81
C LEU A 3 25.83 -16.77 38.97
N GLU A 4 25.26 -16.94 40.15
CA GLU A 4 23.94 -16.40 40.47
C GLU A 4 24.05 -14.88 40.69
N VAL A 5 23.32 -14.10 39.89
CA VAL A 5 23.34 -12.63 39.93
C VAL A 5 22.16 -12.17 40.78
N LEU A 6 22.42 -11.32 41.78
CA LEU A 6 21.43 -10.80 42.73
C LEU A 6 21.06 -9.36 42.37
N GLU A 7 19.78 -9.04 42.49
CA GLU A 7 19.24 -7.72 42.22
C GLU A 7 19.84 -6.65 43.17
N GLY A 8 20.26 -5.51 42.60
CA GLY A 8 20.84 -4.38 43.35
C GLY A 8 22.35 -4.44 43.61
N GLU A 9 23.01 -5.57 43.30
CA GLU A 9 24.45 -5.74 43.48
C GLU A 9 25.23 -5.37 42.20
N THR A 10 26.45 -4.86 42.36
CA THR A 10 27.33 -4.50 41.24
C THR A 10 28.32 -5.62 40.96
N TYR A 11 28.33 -6.13 39.73
CA TYR A 11 29.24 -7.18 39.28
C TYR A 11 30.21 -6.64 38.24
N ILE A 12 31.47 -7.11 38.29
CA ILE A 12 32.50 -6.74 37.31
C ILE A 12 32.83 -7.98 36.48
N PHE A 13 32.50 -7.94 35.19
CA PHE A 13 32.85 -8.97 34.24
C PHE A 13 34.15 -8.58 33.52
N LYS A 14 35.22 -9.35 33.74
CA LYS A 14 36.50 -9.13 33.06
C LYS A 14 36.63 -10.10 31.91
N VAL A 15 36.63 -9.57 30.68
CA VAL A 15 36.85 -10.34 29.45
C VAL A 15 38.24 -10.01 28.91
N GLU A 16 38.99 -11.02 28.53
CA GLU A 16 40.31 -10.90 27.91
C GLU A 16 40.33 -11.70 26.61
N ALA A 17 40.57 -11.04 25.48
CA ALA A 17 40.64 -11.70 24.19
C ALA A 17 42.03 -12.31 24.01
N LEU A 18 42.08 -13.62 23.87
CA LEU A 18 43.31 -14.34 23.53
C LEU A 18 43.70 -14.12 22.05
N SER A 19 42.73 -13.79 21.20
CA SER A 19 42.88 -13.34 19.82
C SER A 19 41.60 -12.67 19.32
N GLY A 20 41.70 -11.65 18.47
CA GLY A 20 40.54 -10.94 17.90
C GLY A 20 39.97 -9.84 18.80
N THR A 21 38.89 -9.20 18.34
CA THR A 21 38.21 -8.09 19.04
C THR A 21 37.10 -8.64 19.94
N ILE A 22 36.92 -8.07 21.13
CA ILE A 22 35.74 -8.35 21.98
C ILE A 22 34.66 -7.33 21.65
N THR A 23 33.50 -7.82 21.24
CA THR A 23 32.28 -7.02 21.13
C THR A 23 31.27 -7.55 22.14
N SER A 24 30.66 -6.66 22.91
CA SER A 24 29.54 -6.98 23.78
C SER A 24 28.35 -6.13 23.33
N SER A 25 27.26 -6.80 22.97
CA SER A 25 25.98 -6.19 22.67
C SER A 25 24.92 -6.80 23.59
N GLY A 26 23.81 -6.08 23.78
CA GLY A 26 22.56 -6.73 24.18
C GLY A 26 22.06 -7.67 23.09
N ALA A 27 20.79 -8.08 23.20
CA ALA A 27 20.17 -8.88 22.16
C ALA A 27 20.27 -8.20 20.79
N VAL A 28 20.65 -8.98 19.77
CA VAL A 28 20.71 -8.53 18.37
C VAL A 28 19.39 -8.86 17.70
N MET A 29 18.70 -7.83 17.22
CA MET A 29 17.44 -7.92 16.48
C MET A 29 17.72 -7.86 14.98
N LEU A 30 17.38 -8.91 14.24
CA LEU A 30 17.45 -8.91 12.78
C LEU A 30 16.22 -8.21 12.21
N THR A 31 16.41 -7.49 11.11
CA THR A 31 15.34 -6.87 10.31
C THR A 31 15.55 -7.19 8.83
N GLU A 32 14.49 -7.13 8.03
CA GLU A 32 14.52 -7.50 6.60
C GLU A 32 15.35 -6.53 5.74
N GLY A 33 15.50 -5.27 6.17
CA GLY A 33 16.39 -4.29 5.54
C GLY A 33 15.96 -2.85 5.77
N THR A 34 16.54 -1.92 5.01
CA THR A 34 16.30 -0.46 5.15
C THR A 34 14.97 0.03 4.60
N TRP A 35 14.25 -0.81 3.85
CA TRP A 35 12.93 -0.53 3.28
C TRP A 35 11.79 -1.18 4.08
N ASP A 36 12.13 -1.85 5.19
CA ASP A 36 11.17 -2.33 6.18
C ASP A 36 11.14 -1.41 7.40
N ASP A 37 10.02 -1.40 8.11
CA ASP A 37 9.89 -0.62 9.34
C ASP A 37 10.57 -1.36 10.49
N ARG A 38 11.72 -0.89 10.96
CA ARG A 38 12.37 -1.54 12.11
C ARG A 38 11.43 -1.52 13.33
N ILE A 39 11.33 -2.62 14.10
CA ILE A 39 10.57 -2.64 15.38
C ILE A 39 11.08 -1.58 16.36
N THR A 40 12.33 -1.16 16.20
CA THR A 40 12.98 -0.11 17.00
C THR A 40 12.62 1.33 16.57
N THR A 41 11.61 1.52 15.72
CA THR A 41 11.17 2.84 15.21
C THR A 41 10.45 3.71 16.22
N ILE A 42 10.08 3.21 17.41
CA ILE A 42 9.47 4.08 18.43
C ILE A 42 10.54 5.01 19.01
N MET A 43 10.52 6.25 18.54
CA MET A 43 11.29 7.37 19.05
C MET A 43 10.82 7.74 20.47
N VAL A 44 11.22 6.98 21.49
CA VAL A 44 10.96 7.33 22.89
C VAL A 44 12.25 7.82 23.54
N CYS A 45 12.40 9.14 23.65
CA CYS A 45 13.29 9.78 24.62
C CYS A 45 12.68 9.64 26.03
N HIS A 46 12.60 8.43 26.59
CA HIS A 46 12.22 8.28 28.00
C HIS A 46 13.38 8.73 28.87
N LEU A 47 13.21 9.86 29.58
CA LEU A 47 14.14 10.29 30.62
C LEU A 47 14.15 9.26 31.76
N PRO A 48 15.30 9.05 32.45
CA PRO A 48 15.33 8.23 33.66
C PRO A 48 14.30 8.69 34.70
N ASP A 49 13.80 7.76 35.51
CA ASP A 49 12.80 8.05 36.54
C ASP A 49 13.23 9.20 37.46
N GLY A 50 12.38 10.22 37.58
CA GLY A 50 12.62 11.40 38.40
C GLY A 50 13.35 12.55 37.69
N LEU A 51 13.76 12.37 36.43
CA LEU A 51 14.37 13.44 35.61
C LEU A 51 13.32 14.06 34.68
N THR A 52 13.33 15.38 34.56
CA THR A 52 12.42 16.13 33.69
C THR A 52 13.22 16.92 32.66
N TYR A 53 12.56 17.34 31.58
CA TYR A 53 13.17 18.18 30.54
C TYR A 53 13.66 19.55 31.07
N ALA A 54 13.27 19.95 32.28
CA ALA A 54 13.71 21.19 32.92
C ALA A 54 15.11 21.09 33.58
N ASP A 55 15.67 19.89 33.69
CA ASP A 55 16.87 19.61 34.50
C ASP A 55 18.20 19.71 33.72
N ASP A 56 18.16 20.04 32.43
CA ASP A 56 19.31 20.32 31.53
C ASP A 56 20.52 19.37 31.70
N PRO A 57 20.36 18.07 31.39
CA PRO A 57 21.36 17.04 31.70
C PRO A 57 22.66 17.22 30.92
N THR A 58 23.79 16.92 31.57
CA THR A 58 25.14 17.07 31.02
C THR A 58 25.45 16.17 29.81
N PRO A 59 26.35 16.59 28.90
CA PRO A 59 26.68 15.83 27.68
C PRO A 59 27.23 14.43 27.99
N GLY A 60 26.60 13.41 27.40
CA GLY A 60 26.91 11.98 27.58
C GLY A 60 25.64 11.13 27.66
N LEU A 61 24.55 11.74 28.11
CA LEU A 61 23.19 11.44 27.68
C LEU A 61 22.89 12.45 26.56
N ALA A 62 22.21 12.05 25.48
CA ALA A 62 21.93 12.95 24.35
C ALA A 62 21.34 14.28 24.84
N SER A 63 21.85 15.41 24.34
CA SER A 63 21.37 16.73 24.74
C SER A 63 19.93 16.94 24.28
N TYR A 64 19.16 17.77 24.98
CA TYR A 64 17.75 18.01 24.63
C TYR A 64 17.57 18.57 23.20
N GLN A 65 18.59 19.27 22.67
CA GLN A 65 18.61 19.80 21.31
C GLN A 65 18.81 18.71 20.26
N GLU A 66 19.47 17.60 20.62
CA GLU A 66 19.69 16.43 19.75
C GLU A 66 18.46 15.50 19.69
N CYS A 67 17.55 15.54 20.69
CA CYS A 67 16.27 14.79 20.65
C CYS A 67 15.24 15.44 19.69
N ASN A 68 15.44 16.70 19.28
CA ASN A 68 14.52 17.43 18.40
C ASN A 68 14.86 17.25 16.91
N GLY A 69 15.04 16.01 16.46
CA GLY A 69 15.34 15.69 15.06
C GLY A 69 16.21 14.46 14.79
N MET A 70 16.57 13.65 15.79
CA MET A 70 17.29 12.39 15.58
C MET A 70 16.65 11.21 16.32
N LEU A 71 16.68 10.05 15.67
CA LEU A 71 16.37 8.72 16.20
C LEU A 71 17.19 8.45 17.46
N SER A 72 16.58 8.48 18.65
CA SER A 72 17.18 7.99 19.89
C SER A 72 17.17 6.45 19.99
N ALA A 73 17.41 5.75 18.87
CA ALA A 73 17.34 4.29 18.77
C ALA A 73 18.64 3.57 19.17
N TYR A 74 19.75 4.27 19.39
CA TYR A 74 21.07 3.63 19.49
C TYR A 74 21.40 2.91 20.82
N ALA A 75 20.50 2.85 21.81
CA ALA A 75 20.93 2.49 23.17
C ALA A 75 20.28 1.27 23.87
N LEU A 76 19.27 0.58 23.30
CA LEU A 76 18.67 -0.59 23.99
C LEU A 76 18.65 -1.89 23.19
N LEU A 77 18.56 -1.84 21.87
CA LEU A 77 18.55 -3.01 20.99
C LEU A 77 19.49 -2.77 19.81
N GLN A 78 20.38 -3.71 19.53
CA GLN A 78 21.23 -3.66 18.34
C GLN A 78 20.45 -4.25 17.17
N SER A 79 20.26 -3.49 16.09
CA SER A 79 19.63 -4.00 14.87
C SER A 79 20.68 -4.44 13.85
N TYR A 80 20.48 -5.59 13.22
CA TYR A 80 21.28 -6.05 12.09
C TYR A 80 20.35 -6.21 10.88
N ASP A 81 20.53 -5.35 9.89
CA ASP A 81 19.74 -5.36 8.66
C ASP A 81 20.24 -6.47 7.73
N MET A 82 19.31 -7.30 7.26
CA MET A 82 19.53 -8.15 6.10
C MET A 82 19.35 -7.35 4.81
N LEU A 83 19.82 -7.94 3.71
CA LEU A 83 19.65 -7.39 2.37
C LEU A 83 18.41 -7.99 1.67
N LEU A 84 17.28 -8.19 2.36
CA LEU A 84 16.09 -8.77 1.71
C LEU A 84 15.58 -7.85 0.60
N SER A 85 15.58 -6.53 0.82
CA SER A 85 15.23 -5.53 -0.20
C SER A 85 16.20 -5.43 -1.40
N TRP A 86 17.26 -6.25 -1.45
CA TRP A 86 18.16 -6.25 -2.59
C TRP A 86 17.45 -6.79 -3.83
N SER A 87 17.64 -6.10 -4.96
CA SER A 87 16.75 -6.21 -6.13
C SER A 87 16.73 -7.59 -6.80
N VAL A 88 17.62 -8.50 -6.41
CA VAL A 88 17.84 -9.82 -7.01
C VAL A 88 18.59 -10.75 -6.05
N ASP A 89 18.37 -12.05 -6.14
CA ASP A 89 19.12 -13.02 -5.32
C ASP A 89 20.53 -13.27 -5.89
N GLU A 90 21.56 -13.04 -5.08
CA GLU A 90 22.98 -13.31 -5.37
C GLU A 90 23.72 -13.72 -4.10
N ASP A 91 24.96 -14.16 -4.27
CA ASP A 91 25.86 -14.54 -3.18
C ASP A 91 25.96 -13.44 -2.11
N LEU A 92 26.00 -12.15 -2.50
CA LEU A 92 25.99 -11.04 -1.54
C LEU A 92 24.76 -11.04 -0.62
N LYS A 93 23.57 -11.28 -1.17
CA LYS A 93 22.31 -11.35 -0.41
C LYS A 93 22.30 -12.60 0.48
N ARG A 94 22.77 -13.73 -0.03
CA ARG A 94 22.93 -14.97 0.75
C ARG A 94 23.86 -14.79 1.94
N ASP A 95 25.06 -14.27 1.70
CA ASP A 95 26.06 -14.08 2.73
C ASP A 95 25.51 -13.13 3.81
N SER A 96 24.81 -12.07 3.40
CA SER A 96 24.09 -11.19 4.31
C SER A 96 23.05 -11.93 5.18
N ILE A 97 22.21 -12.79 4.60
CA ILE A 97 21.21 -13.57 5.34
C ILE A 97 21.90 -14.55 6.30
N VAL A 98 22.89 -15.30 5.82
CA VAL A 98 23.62 -16.31 6.60
C VAL A 98 24.36 -15.67 7.78
N ASP A 99 25.06 -14.56 7.55
CA ASP A 99 25.79 -13.82 8.58
C ASP A 99 24.83 -13.21 9.61
N ALA A 100 23.72 -12.61 9.14
CA ALA A 100 22.67 -12.07 10.00
C ALA A 100 22.09 -13.17 10.90
N LEU A 101 21.67 -14.30 10.32
CA LEU A 101 21.14 -15.42 11.08
C LEU A 101 22.17 -15.95 12.08
N GLY A 102 23.46 -15.87 11.80
CA GLY A 102 24.55 -16.21 12.72
C GLY A 102 24.69 -15.25 13.90
N ALA A 103 24.54 -13.96 13.66
CA ALA A 103 24.70 -12.91 14.68
C ALA A 103 23.42 -12.62 15.49
N GLY A 104 22.23 -12.82 14.93
CA GLY A 104 20.94 -12.43 15.52
C GLY A 104 20.47 -13.32 16.65
N ASP A 105 19.86 -12.74 17.68
CA ASP A 105 19.15 -13.48 18.73
C ASP A 105 17.65 -13.58 18.44
N TYR A 106 17.11 -12.56 17.76
CA TYR A 106 15.71 -12.44 17.36
C TYR A 106 15.61 -11.92 15.94
N MET A 107 14.54 -12.25 15.23
CA MET A 107 14.24 -11.75 13.88
C MET A 107 12.83 -11.15 13.85
N ALA A 108 12.73 -9.95 13.28
CA ALA A 108 11.49 -9.21 13.10
C ALA A 108 11.13 -9.19 11.62
N ILE A 109 9.94 -9.69 11.31
CA ILE A 109 9.25 -9.38 10.06
C ILE A 109 8.14 -8.42 10.45
N THR A 110 8.21 -7.17 10.00
CA THR A 110 7.29 -6.11 10.45
C THR A 110 6.14 -5.81 9.50
N SER A 111 6.21 -6.36 8.30
CA SER A 111 5.15 -6.33 7.32
C SER A 111 5.33 -7.49 6.35
N ASN A 112 4.36 -7.69 5.46
CA ASN A 112 4.47 -8.67 4.38
C ASN A 112 5.16 -8.14 3.12
N ARG A 113 5.77 -6.95 3.20
CA ARG A 113 6.42 -6.27 2.06
C ARG A 113 7.39 -7.18 1.30
N PHE A 114 8.15 -8.04 1.98
CA PHE A 114 9.14 -8.90 1.34
C PHE A 114 8.68 -10.35 1.20
N TYR A 115 8.19 -10.97 2.28
CA TYR A 115 7.80 -12.38 2.23
C TYR A 115 6.61 -12.65 1.31
N ASP A 116 5.76 -11.67 1.05
CA ASP A 116 4.63 -11.85 0.14
C ASP A 116 4.98 -11.50 -1.31
N ILE A 117 5.70 -10.40 -1.52
CA ILE A 117 6.03 -9.92 -2.86
C ILE A 117 7.12 -10.76 -3.52
N GLU A 118 8.23 -11.04 -2.82
CA GLU A 118 9.37 -11.74 -3.42
C GLU A 118 9.06 -13.22 -3.70
N THR A 119 8.26 -13.85 -2.84
CA THR A 119 7.94 -15.28 -2.97
C THR A 119 6.98 -15.58 -4.12
N ARG A 120 6.25 -14.57 -4.60
CA ARG A 120 5.41 -14.63 -5.82
C ARG A 120 6.22 -14.71 -7.11
N ASP A 121 7.50 -14.34 -7.10
CA ASP A 121 8.42 -14.48 -8.25
C ASP A 121 9.63 -15.36 -7.90
N PRO A 122 9.43 -16.68 -7.69
CA PRO A 122 10.50 -17.59 -7.29
C PRO A 122 11.55 -17.81 -8.39
N MET A 123 11.26 -17.39 -9.64
CA MET A 123 12.27 -17.40 -10.70
C MET A 123 13.29 -16.28 -10.49
N ARG A 124 12.86 -15.12 -9.95
CA ARG A 124 13.74 -14.01 -9.60
C ARG A 124 14.34 -14.11 -8.21
N PHE A 125 13.58 -14.65 -7.26
CA PHE A 125 13.95 -14.70 -5.85
C PHE A 125 13.99 -16.13 -5.26
N PRO A 126 14.68 -17.10 -5.90
CA PRO A 126 14.67 -18.48 -5.45
C PRO A 126 15.29 -18.70 -4.05
N LEU A 127 16.36 -17.96 -3.72
CA LEU A 127 16.97 -18.02 -2.39
C LEU A 127 16.04 -17.41 -1.34
N THR A 128 15.40 -16.29 -1.66
CA THR A 128 14.54 -15.60 -0.69
C THR A 128 13.25 -16.36 -0.42
N THR A 129 12.63 -16.95 -1.46
CA THR A 129 11.55 -17.94 -1.29
C THR A 129 11.99 -19.07 -0.38
N ARG A 130 13.15 -19.68 -0.66
CA ARG A 130 13.69 -20.77 0.16
C ARG A 130 13.94 -20.35 1.60
N TYR A 131 14.44 -19.13 1.82
CA TYR A 131 14.68 -18.56 3.14
C TYR A 131 13.39 -18.46 3.95
N TYR A 132 12.32 -17.88 3.39
CA TYR A 132 11.04 -17.74 4.11
C TYR A 132 10.38 -19.10 4.40
N ASP A 133 10.36 -20.01 3.43
CA ASP A 133 9.84 -21.38 3.64
C ASP A 133 10.52 -22.04 4.85
N LEU A 134 11.86 -21.98 4.90
CA LEU A 134 12.63 -22.58 5.98
C LEU A 134 12.51 -21.83 7.31
N LEU A 135 12.31 -20.50 7.28
CA LEU A 135 12.12 -19.68 8.48
C LEU A 135 10.78 -20.02 9.14
N PHE A 136 9.68 -20.01 8.38
CA PHE A 136 8.34 -20.30 8.90
C PHE A 136 8.19 -21.78 9.31
N ASP A 137 8.90 -22.71 8.66
CA ASP A 137 9.00 -24.11 9.08
C ASP A 137 9.91 -24.33 10.31
N GLY A 138 10.65 -23.31 10.75
CA GLY A 138 11.61 -23.38 11.86
C GLY A 138 12.91 -24.13 11.55
N GLN A 139 13.15 -24.49 10.28
CA GLN A 139 14.32 -25.26 9.85
C GLN A 139 15.63 -24.47 9.90
N LEU A 140 15.56 -23.13 9.98
CA LEU A 140 16.72 -22.26 10.14
C LEU A 140 17.24 -22.14 11.60
N GLY A 141 16.65 -22.86 12.56
CA GLY A 141 17.01 -22.75 13.97
C GLY A 141 16.45 -21.48 14.62
N TYR A 142 15.32 -21.00 14.11
CA TYR A 142 14.54 -19.89 14.66
C TYR A 142 13.11 -20.37 14.87
N GLU A 143 12.51 -20.06 16.02
CA GLU A 143 11.13 -20.40 16.33
C GLU A 143 10.27 -19.13 16.37
N LEU A 144 9.05 -19.19 15.85
CA LEU A 144 8.09 -18.10 15.94
C LEU A 144 7.57 -18.00 17.38
N ILE A 145 7.87 -16.89 18.06
CA ILE A 145 7.50 -16.64 19.47
C ILE A 145 6.39 -15.60 19.63
N GLY A 146 6.08 -14.85 18.57
CA GLY A 146 5.03 -13.83 18.60
C GLY A 146 4.50 -13.54 17.21
N THR A 147 3.18 -13.43 17.12
CA THR A 147 2.47 -12.93 15.96
C THR A 147 1.54 -11.83 16.45
N PHE A 148 1.63 -10.66 15.83
CA PHE A 148 0.76 -9.53 16.09
C PHE A 148 0.10 -9.18 14.78
N SER A 149 -1.21 -9.41 14.69
CA SER A 149 -2.02 -9.01 13.56
C SER A 149 -3.32 -8.46 14.10
N GLU A 150 -3.84 -7.45 13.41
CA GLU A 150 -5.17 -6.90 13.62
C GLU A 150 -5.92 -7.10 12.32
N SER A 151 -7.24 -7.20 12.39
CA SER A 151 -8.07 -7.28 11.19
C SER A 151 -9.37 -6.52 11.40
N TYR A 152 -10.18 -6.39 10.36
CA TYR A 152 -11.41 -5.60 10.43
C TYR A 152 -12.48 -6.27 11.30
N GLU A 153 -12.72 -5.70 12.47
CA GLU A 153 -13.78 -6.15 13.38
C GLU A 153 -15.03 -5.27 13.30
N PHE A 154 -16.18 -5.89 12.98
CA PHE A 154 -17.50 -5.29 13.11
C PHE A 154 -18.33 -6.02 14.18
N GLY A 155 -18.12 -5.64 15.44
CA GLY A 155 -18.72 -6.32 16.58
C GLY A 155 -18.18 -7.75 16.71
N PRO A 156 -19.01 -8.80 16.67
CA PRO A 156 -18.53 -10.19 16.75
C PRO A 156 -18.02 -10.75 15.40
N LEU A 157 -18.13 -9.99 14.30
CA LEU A 157 -17.69 -10.41 12.98
C LEU A 157 -16.28 -9.86 12.74
N SER A 158 -15.30 -10.75 12.55
CA SER A 158 -13.99 -10.40 12.01
C SER A 158 -13.95 -10.76 10.52
N VAL A 159 -13.37 -9.90 9.70
CA VAL A 159 -13.12 -10.14 8.28
C VAL A 159 -11.62 -10.12 8.07
N ASP A 160 -11.01 -11.30 8.01
CA ASP A 160 -9.59 -11.45 7.67
C ASP A 160 -9.35 -10.98 6.24
N ASP A 161 -8.47 -10.02 6.09
CA ASP A 161 -8.13 -9.34 4.86
C ASP A 161 -6.67 -9.60 4.42
N GLN A 162 -5.98 -10.46 5.15
CA GLN A 162 -4.64 -10.95 4.82
C GLN A 162 -4.54 -12.48 4.95
N HIS A 163 -3.71 -13.13 4.15
CA HIS A 163 -3.43 -14.55 4.19
C HIS A 163 -2.01 -14.79 4.71
N LEU A 164 -1.91 -15.07 6.01
CA LEU A 164 -0.60 -15.22 6.65
C LEU A 164 0.07 -16.57 6.30
N PRO A 165 1.40 -16.60 6.15
CA PRO A 165 2.15 -17.83 5.84
C PRO A 165 2.06 -18.91 6.93
N ILE A 166 1.58 -18.55 8.12
CA ILE A 166 1.32 -19.48 9.23
C ILE A 166 -0.03 -20.19 9.15
N TYR A 167 -0.88 -19.85 8.17
CA TYR A 167 -2.20 -20.44 8.01
C TYR A 167 -2.09 -21.80 7.33
N ASP A 168 -2.74 -22.82 7.91
CA ASP A 168 -2.91 -24.13 7.29
C ASP A 168 -4.02 -24.08 6.22
N SER A 169 -3.69 -23.45 5.09
CA SER A 169 -4.64 -23.26 4.00
C SER A 169 -3.94 -23.19 2.64
N PRO A 170 -4.66 -23.42 1.53
CA PRO A 170 -4.04 -23.44 0.21
C PRO A 170 -3.44 -22.07 -0.17
N ALA A 171 -2.22 -22.08 -0.69
CA ALA A 171 -1.48 -20.87 -1.06
C ALA A 171 -2.22 -19.94 -2.05
N TRP A 172 -3.14 -20.47 -2.87
CA TRP A 172 -3.91 -19.63 -3.81
C TRP A 172 -4.85 -18.65 -3.11
N LEU A 173 -5.16 -18.83 -1.83
CA LEU A 173 -5.96 -17.88 -1.07
C LEU A 173 -5.25 -16.54 -0.85
N ASN A 174 -3.92 -16.52 -0.92
CA ASN A 174 -3.12 -15.29 -0.93
C ASN A 174 -3.48 -14.37 -2.12
N GLU A 175 -4.01 -14.92 -3.22
CA GLU A 175 -4.48 -14.11 -4.35
C GLU A 175 -5.78 -13.33 -4.06
N LEU A 176 -6.37 -13.49 -2.87
CA LEU A 176 -7.60 -12.84 -2.45
C LEU A 176 -7.40 -11.83 -1.30
N GLU A 177 -6.16 -11.49 -0.96
CA GLU A 177 -5.84 -10.47 0.03
C GLU A 177 -6.35 -9.07 -0.39
N ALA A 178 -6.49 -8.20 0.60
CA ALA A 178 -6.68 -6.78 0.34
C ALA A 178 -5.47 -6.16 -0.36
N ASP A 179 -5.65 -4.98 -0.94
CA ASP A 179 -4.56 -4.22 -1.56
C ASP A 179 -3.42 -3.95 -0.56
N GLU A 180 -2.17 -3.89 -1.06
CA GLU A 180 -0.96 -3.70 -0.25
C GLU A 180 -1.05 -2.55 0.74
N ALA A 181 -1.77 -1.49 0.37
CA ALA A 181 -1.99 -0.33 1.23
C ALA A 181 -2.53 -0.70 2.63
N PHE A 182 -3.35 -1.76 2.73
CA PHE A 182 -3.98 -2.18 3.99
C PHE A 182 -3.04 -3.01 4.87
N HIS A 183 -2.35 -3.98 4.29
CA HIS A 183 -1.54 -4.94 5.04
C HIS A 183 -0.06 -4.51 5.20
N VAL A 184 0.41 -3.46 4.53
CA VAL A 184 1.75 -2.89 4.76
C VAL A 184 1.72 -1.62 5.61
N TYR A 185 0.75 -0.72 5.38
CA TYR A 185 0.77 0.61 6.01
C TYR A 185 -0.29 0.81 7.10
N ASP A 186 -1.45 0.16 7.00
CA ASP A 186 -2.55 0.37 7.96
C ASP A 186 -2.44 -0.58 9.17
N HIS A 187 -2.42 -1.90 8.93
CA HIS A 187 -2.36 -2.90 10.00
C HIS A 187 -1.52 -4.13 9.61
N PRO A 188 -0.20 -3.99 9.47
CA PRO A 188 0.66 -5.11 9.09
C PRO A 188 0.71 -6.23 10.13
N ALA A 189 0.74 -7.47 9.65
CA ALA A 189 1.09 -8.62 10.48
C ALA A 189 2.59 -8.62 10.80
N VAL A 190 2.91 -8.64 12.09
CA VAL A 190 4.28 -8.67 12.62
C VAL A 190 4.59 -10.06 13.18
N PHE A 191 5.72 -10.62 12.76
CA PHE A 191 6.25 -11.88 13.25
C PHE A 191 7.56 -11.67 14.00
N ILE A 192 7.66 -12.25 15.20
CA ILE A 192 8.87 -12.26 16.01
C ILE A 192 9.37 -13.69 16.13
N PHE A 193 10.56 -13.92 15.60
CA PHE A 193 11.26 -15.19 15.75
C PHE A 193 12.39 -15.05 16.77
N ARG A 194 12.69 -16.16 17.44
CA ARG A 194 13.80 -16.27 18.38
C ARG A 194 14.75 -17.37 17.93
N LYS A 195 16.05 -17.10 17.95
CA LYS A 195 17.07 -18.14 17.72
C LYS A 195 16.99 -19.22 18.79
N THR A 196 16.96 -20.47 18.36
CA THR A 196 16.92 -21.63 19.25
C THR A 196 18.31 -22.21 19.47
N ALA A 197 18.43 -23.12 20.44
CA ALA A 197 19.67 -23.86 20.68
C ALA A 197 20.02 -24.83 19.54
N ASP A 198 19.08 -25.13 18.64
CA ASP A 198 19.26 -26.01 17.49
C ASP A 198 19.84 -25.28 16.26
N TYR A 199 20.10 -23.97 16.37
CA TYR A 199 20.77 -23.20 15.32
C TYR A 199 22.17 -23.74 15.04
N ASP A 200 22.42 -24.08 13.77
CA ASP A 200 23.71 -24.52 13.27
C ASP A 200 24.03 -23.73 12.00
N HIS A 201 25.12 -22.95 12.06
CA HIS A 201 25.54 -22.06 10.99
C HIS A 201 25.91 -22.81 9.70
N ASP A 202 26.64 -23.92 9.82
CA ASP A 202 27.06 -24.73 8.67
C ASP A 202 25.84 -25.40 8.02
N ARG A 203 24.86 -25.83 8.84
CA ARG A 203 23.59 -26.34 8.32
C ARG A 203 22.81 -25.26 7.56
N VAL A 204 22.72 -24.04 8.09
CA VAL A 204 22.02 -22.93 7.43
C VAL A 204 22.68 -22.58 6.09
N GLN A 205 24.01 -22.55 6.01
CA GLN A 205 24.74 -22.37 4.75
C GLN A 205 24.37 -23.42 3.70
N VAL A 206 24.24 -24.69 4.11
CA VAL A 206 23.83 -25.78 3.22
C VAL A 206 22.36 -25.66 2.81
N LEU A 207 21.48 -25.30 3.74
CA LEU A 207 20.04 -25.15 3.47
C LEU A 207 19.74 -24.02 2.48
N LEU A 208 20.55 -22.96 2.50
CA LEU A 208 20.43 -21.78 1.64
C LEU A 208 21.37 -21.85 0.42
N SER A 209 21.84 -23.04 0.02
CA SER A 209 22.82 -23.21 -1.05
C SER A 209 22.23 -23.18 -2.47
N GLU A 210 21.17 -22.41 -2.72
CA GLU A 210 20.49 -22.33 -4.03
C GLU A 210 21.48 -21.99 -5.18
N PRO A 211 21.30 -22.49 -6.40
CA PRO A 211 22.14 -22.04 -7.53
C PRO A 211 21.83 -20.58 -7.89
N LEU A 212 22.76 -19.66 -7.66
CA LEU A 212 22.60 -18.22 -7.96
C LEU A 212 23.54 -17.70 -9.04
N THR A 213 24.20 -18.60 -9.78
CA THR A 213 25.12 -18.23 -10.85
C THR A 213 24.40 -17.39 -11.90
N ARG A 214 25.01 -16.26 -12.28
CA ARG A 214 24.43 -15.30 -13.23
C ARG A 214 25.13 -15.27 -14.59
N PHE A 215 24.42 -14.79 -15.60
CA PHE A 215 24.97 -14.64 -16.96
C PHE A 215 26.16 -13.68 -17.04
N ASP A 216 26.15 -12.58 -16.28
CA ASP A 216 27.22 -11.58 -16.27
C ASP A 216 28.51 -12.06 -15.59
N GLN A 217 28.42 -13.09 -14.75
CA GLN A 217 29.56 -13.74 -14.08
C GLN A 217 30.32 -14.73 -15.00
N LEU A 218 29.72 -15.18 -16.12
CA LEU A 218 30.29 -16.19 -17.00
C LEU A 218 31.19 -15.66 -18.13
N ALA A 219 31.02 -14.41 -18.58
CA ALA A 219 31.84 -13.85 -19.64
C ALA A 219 31.99 -12.33 -19.60
N VAL A 220 33.23 -11.85 -19.76
CA VAL A 220 33.56 -10.43 -19.91
C VAL A 220 32.92 -9.89 -21.19
N GLY A 221 31.92 -9.00 -21.05
CA GLY A 221 31.21 -8.37 -22.17
C GLY A 221 29.70 -8.63 -22.19
N LEU A 222 29.19 -9.56 -21.36
CA LEU A 222 27.76 -9.85 -21.23
C LEU A 222 27.04 -9.00 -20.16
N ARG A 223 27.62 -7.86 -19.75
CA ARG A 223 27.03 -6.96 -18.74
C ARG A 223 25.61 -6.49 -19.10
N GLU A 224 25.24 -6.50 -20.38
CA GLU A 224 23.91 -6.09 -20.83
C GLU A 224 22.80 -7.13 -20.57
N LEU A 225 23.14 -8.39 -20.27
CA LEU A 225 22.14 -9.41 -19.90
C LEU A 225 21.70 -9.29 -18.43
N GLY A 226 22.35 -8.44 -17.63
CA GLY A 226 21.93 -8.11 -16.27
C GLY A 226 22.05 -9.26 -15.27
N SER A 227 21.46 -9.04 -14.09
CA SER A 227 21.50 -9.88 -12.89
C SER A 227 20.73 -11.20 -12.97
N GLN A 228 20.62 -11.79 -14.16
CA GLN A 228 19.78 -12.95 -14.44
C GLN A 228 20.43 -14.26 -13.96
N ILE A 229 19.70 -15.06 -13.18
CA ILE A 229 20.07 -16.41 -12.74
C ILE A 229 19.98 -17.40 -13.92
N ILE A 230 20.98 -18.28 -14.06
CA ILE A 230 21.02 -19.30 -15.11
C ILE A 230 19.89 -20.33 -14.92
N GLY A 231 19.16 -20.63 -15.99
CA GLY A 231 18.08 -21.62 -15.98
C GLY A 231 16.73 -21.08 -15.53
N ALA A 232 16.70 -19.87 -14.97
CA ALA A 232 15.49 -19.08 -14.85
C ALA A 232 15.27 -18.31 -16.16
N ILE A 233 14.04 -18.36 -16.67
CA ILE A 233 13.66 -17.60 -17.86
C ILE A 233 13.24 -16.22 -17.38
N TYR A 234 14.18 -15.28 -17.44
CA TYR A 234 13.84 -13.87 -17.33
C TYR A 234 13.45 -13.40 -18.71
N TRP A 235 12.25 -12.86 -18.82
CA TRP A 235 11.94 -12.04 -19.96
C TRP A 235 12.55 -10.67 -19.70
N THR A 236 13.48 -10.24 -20.57
CA THR A 236 13.73 -8.80 -20.70
C THR A 236 12.40 -8.10 -20.98
N SER A 237 12.23 -6.82 -20.62
CA SER A 237 11.02 -6.09 -21.03
C SER A 237 10.79 -6.20 -22.54
N LEU A 238 11.85 -6.34 -23.35
CA LEU A 238 11.80 -6.60 -24.80
C LEU A 238 11.27 -8.01 -25.18
N GLU A 239 11.57 -9.05 -24.41
CA GLU A 239 11.09 -10.43 -24.62
C GLU A 239 9.71 -10.65 -24.01
N ALA A 240 9.38 -9.97 -22.90
CA ALA A 240 8.02 -9.85 -22.39
C ALA A 240 7.15 -9.05 -23.39
N ASP A 241 7.75 -8.03 -24.02
CA ASP A 241 7.22 -7.33 -25.20
C ASP A 241 7.18 -8.21 -26.46
N ALA A 242 7.78 -9.40 -26.48
CA ALA A 242 7.50 -10.36 -27.56
C ALA A 242 6.10 -10.99 -27.40
N ALA A 243 5.33 -10.61 -26.36
CA ALA A 243 3.89 -10.78 -26.29
C ALA A 243 3.26 -10.54 -27.67
N PRO A 244 2.17 -11.25 -28.05
CA PRO A 244 1.57 -11.11 -29.38
C PRO A 244 1.25 -9.65 -29.78
N SER A 245 1.09 -8.77 -28.79
CA SER A 245 0.91 -7.34 -28.96
C SER A 245 2.00 -6.45 -28.34
N ALA A 246 3.07 -6.96 -27.72
CA ALA A 246 4.12 -6.15 -27.08
C ALA A 246 3.63 -5.15 -26.02
N LEU A 247 2.72 -5.58 -25.14
CA LEU A 247 1.94 -4.71 -24.24
C LEU A 247 1.20 -3.58 -24.96
N GLN A 248 1.13 -3.61 -26.30
CA GLN A 248 0.35 -2.67 -27.08
C GLN A 248 -1.11 -3.10 -27.13
N LEU A 249 -1.97 -2.10 -27.24
CA LEU A 249 -3.36 -2.28 -27.59
C LEU A 249 -3.45 -2.86 -29.01
N PRO A 250 -4.26 -3.92 -29.22
CA PRO A 250 -4.73 -4.31 -30.54
C PRO A 250 -5.27 -3.11 -31.34
N ASN A 251 -5.12 -3.15 -32.66
CA ASN A 251 -5.43 -2.00 -33.52
C ASN A 251 -6.87 -1.49 -33.35
N ASP A 252 -7.84 -2.38 -33.17
CA ASP A 252 -9.25 -2.07 -32.90
C ASP A 252 -9.45 -1.37 -31.56
N MET A 253 -8.77 -1.83 -30.51
CA MET A 253 -8.80 -1.17 -29.20
C MET A 253 -8.10 0.19 -29.26
N ARG A 254 -6.96 0.29 -29.94
CA ARG A 254 -6.25 1.56 -30.13
C ARG A 254 -7.10 2.57 -30.89
N GLU A 255 -7.77 2.14 -31.95
CA GLU A 255 -8.72 2.99 -32.70
C GLU A 255 -9.81 3.50 -31.76
N THR A 256 -10.46 2.60 -31.01
CA THR A 256 -11.49 2.94 -30.01
C THR A 256 -11.00 3.95 -28.96
N GLN A 257 -9.76 3.83 -28.49
CA GLN A 257 -9.16 4.80 -27.55
C GLN A 257 -8.91 6.17 -28.21
N THR A 258 -8.53 6.20 -29.50
CA THR A 258 -8.22 7.44 -30.22
C THR A 258 -9.45 8.16 -30.78
N GLU A 259 -10.54 7.45 -31.08
CA GLU A 259 -11.81 8.01 -31.57
C GLU A 259 -12.46 8.98 -30.57
N GLY A 260 -12.14 8.86 -29.29
CA GLY A 260 -12.64 9.74 -28.23
C GLY A 260 -12.18 11.20 -28.30
N GLY A 261 -11.29 11.52 -29.25
CA GLY A 261 -10.75 12.87 -29.47
C GLY A 261 -9.53 13.22 -28.62
N THR A 262 -8.96 14.37 -28.91
CA THR A 262 -7.88 15.00 -28.14
C THR A 262 -8.41 15.62 -26.84
N TRP A 263 -7.51 15.92 -25.90
CA TRP A 263 -7.88 16.58 -24.65
C TRP A 263 -8.63 17.90 -24.88
N SER A 264 -8.15 18.75 -25.78
CA SER A 264 -8.77 20.04 -26.10
C SER A 264 -10.13 19.93 -26.76
N GLU A 265 -10.41 18.83 -27.48
CA GLU A 265 -11.73 18.57 -28.08
C GLU A 265 -12.73 18.12 -27.01
N ARG A 266 -12.29 17.37 -25.99
CA ARG A 266 -13.14 16.94 -24.86
C ARG A 266 -13.34 18.04 -23.81
N PHE A 267 -12.31 18.83 -23.57
CA PHE A 267 -12.23 19.84 -22.53
C PHE A 267 -11.83 21.18 -23.15
N ASP A 268 -12.83 21.91 -23.67
CA ASP A 268 -12.63 23.23 -24.29
C ASP A 268 -12.05 24.22 -23.27
N SER A 269 -10.76 24.55 -23.43
CA SER A 269 -10.02 25.46 -22.55
C SER A 269 -10.55 26.90 -22.61
N GLY A 270 -11.28 27.27 -23.67
CA GLY A 270 -11.94 28.57 -23.81
C GLY A 270 -13.34 28.61 -23.18
N SER A 271 -13.88 27.47 -22.76
CA SER A 271 -15.23 27.42 -22.17
C SER A 271 -15.32 28.19 -20.86
N ILE A 272 -16.52 28.70 -20.55
CA ILE A 272 -16.75 29.43 -19.30
C ILE A 272 -16.49 28.58 -18.05
N LEU A 273 -16.70 27.26 -18.16
CA LEU A 273 -16.42 26.30 -17.09
C LEU A 273 -14.93 26.22 -16.77
N ASN A 274 -14.08 26.26 -17.79
CA ASN A 274 -12.63 26.12 -17.65
C ASN A 274 -11.91 27.46 -17.43
N THR A 275 -12.54 28.58 -17.79
CA THR A 275 -11.98 29.93 -17.60
C THR A 275 -12.43 30.63 -16.32
N SER A 276 -13.55 30.22 -15.72
CA SER A 276 -14.09 30.81 -14.49
C SER A 276 -14.19 29.80 -13.36
N GLN A 277 -13.20 29.84 -12.44
CA GLN A 277 -13.15 28.94 -11.28
C GLN A 277 -14.44 28.96 -10.42
N PRO A 278 -15.08 30.11 -10.12
CA PRO A 278 -16.32 30.12 -9.35
C PRO A 278 -17.48 29.40 -10.07
N ILE A 279 -17.55 29.52 -11.39
CA ILE A 279 -18.56 28.83 -12.19
C ILE A 279 -18.29 27.32 -12.22
N GLY A 280 -17.02 26.91 -12.39
CA GLY A 280 -16.61 25.51 -12.30
C GLY A 280 -17.01 24.87 -10.96
N VAL A 281 -16.73 25.55 -9.86
CA VAL A 281 -17.13 25.12 -8.50
C VAL A 281 -18.65 24.98 -8.38
N LEU A 282 -19.41 25.97 -8.86
CA LEU A 282 -20.87 25.95 -8.80
C LEU A 282 -21.45 24.79 -9.61
N VAL A 283 -20.97 24.59 -10.84
CA VAL A 283 -21.43 23.52 -11.72
C VAL A 283 -21.07 22.15 -11.16
N TRP A 284 -19.87 22.00 -10.61
CA TRP A 284 -19.47 20.77 -9.93
C TRP A 284 -20.37 20.45 -8.72
N TRP A 285 -20.62 21.44 -7.86
CA TRP A 285 -21.54 21.30 -6.74
C TRP A 285 -22.94 20.87 -7.20
N LEU A 286 -23.51 21.57 -8.19
CA LEU A 286 -24.83 21.24 -8.74
C LEU A 286 -24.86 19.84 -9.38
N THR A 287 -23.75 19.38 -9.96
CA THR A 287 -23.64 18.05 -10.56
C THR A 287 -23.71 16.96 -9.48
N ILE A 288 -22.93 17.11 -8.39
CA ILE A 288 -22.99 16.21 -7.23
C ILE A 288 -24.41 16.17 -6.64
N MET A 289 -25.04 17.33 -6.49
CA MET A 289 -26.42 17.42 -6.00
C MET A 289 -27.42 16.74 -6.92
N GLY A 290 -27.33 16.97 -8.23
CA GLY A 290 -28.19 16.36 -9.22
C GLY A 290 -28.08 14.84 -9.22
N ILE A 291 -26.86 14.31 -9.22
CA ILE A 291 -26.58 12.88 -9.12
C ILE A 291 -27.10 12.31 -7.79
N GLY A 292 -26.91 13.03 -6.68
CA GLY A 292 -27.43 12.63 -5.37
C GLY A 292 -28.95 12.55 -5.32
N ILE A 293 -29.66 13.56 -5.84
CA ILE A 293 -31.12 13.56 -5.94
C ILE A 293 -31.61 12.41 -6.82
N LEU A 294 -30.91 12.16 -7.93
CA LEU A 294 -31.24 11.06 -8.82
C LEU A 294 -31.08 9.71 -8.16
N THR A 295 -30.07 9.55 -7.30
CA THR A 295 -29.74 8.28 -6.65
C THR A 295 -30.57 8.06 -5.39
N TRP A 296 -31.06 9.12 -4.75
CA TRP A 296 -31.74 9.05 -3.47
C TRP A 296 -32.96 8.10 -3.45
N PRO A 297 -33.85 8.04 -4.46
CA PRO A 297 -34.95 7.08 -4.47
C PRO A 297 -34.50 5.62 -4.37
N VAL A 298 -33.39 5.27 -5.02
CA VAL A 298 -32.79 3.93 -4.97
C VAL A 298 -32.31 3.61 -3.55
N ILE A 299 -31.54 4.53 -2.95
CA ILE A 299 -31.01 4.35 -1.58
C ILE A 299 -32.13 4.37 -0.54
N PHE A 300 -33.13 5.23 -0.70
CA PHE A 300 -34.33 5.29 0.13
C PHE A 300 -35.07 3.94 0.13
N ALA A 301 -35.17 3.29 -1.03
CA ALA A 301 -35.81 1.99 -1.15
C ALA A 301 -34.96 0.85 -0.56
N ALA A 302 -33.63 0.90 -0.73
CA ALA A 302 -32.69 -0.11 -0.26
C ALA A 302 -32.46 -0.06 1.26
N PHE A 303 -32.37 1.14 1.83
CA PHE A 303 -32.04 1.38 3.25
C PHE A 303 -33.11 2.22 3.97
N PRO A 304 -34.38 1.77 4.00
CA PRO A 304 -35.49 2.55 4.53
C PRO A 304 -35.42 2.81 6.04
N ARG A 305 -34.53 2.12 6.76
CA ARG A 305 -34.35 2.24 8.21
C ARG A 305 -33.32 3.29 8.63
N LEU A 306 -32.56 3.85 7.68
CA LEU A 306 -31.64 4.93 7.99
C LEU A 306 -32.41 6.17 8.46
N ALA A 307 -31.87 6.86 9.47
CA ALA A 307 -32.53 8.03 10.04
C ALA A 307 -32.75 9.13 9.01
N ASP A 308 -31.82 9.32 8.07
CA ASP A 308 -31.94 10.27 6.97
C ASP A 308 -32.55 9.66 5.69
N ALA A 309 -33.00 8.40 5.77
CA ALA A 309 -33.42 7.57 4.64
C ALA A 309 -32.36 7.53 3.51
N GLY A 310 -31.08 7.57 3.89
CA GLY A 310 -29.93 7.47 2.99
C GLY A 310 -29.65 8.71 2.13
N TYR A 311 -30.28 9.85 2.43
CA TYR A 311 -30.10 11.09 1.66
C TYR A 311 -28.67 11.63 1.68
N GLY A 312 -27.98 11.55 2.82
CA GLY A 312 -26.58 11.98 2.94
C GLY A 312 -25.66 11.16 2.05
N PHE A 313 -25.81 9.83 2.08
CA PHE A 313 -25.02 8.91 1.28
C PHE A 313 -25.34 8.92 -0.22
N ALA A 314 -26.53 9.38 -0.62
CA ALA A 314 -26.98 9.33 -2.00
C ALA A 314 -26.04 10.04 -2.99
N LYS A 315 -25.36 11.12 -2.58
CA LYS A 315 -24.39 11.86 -3.42
C LYS A 315 -23.16 11.02 -3.74
N ILE A 316 -22.56 10.42 -2.70
CA ILE A 316 -21.37 9.56 -2.83
C ILE A 316 -21.74 8.28 -3.58
N MET A 317 -22.84 7.64 -3.20
CA MET A 317 -23.33 6.44 -3.87
C MET A 317 -23.66 6.69 -5.33
N GLY A 318 -24.21 7.86 -5.68
CA GLY A 318 -24.51 8.18 -7.07
C GLY A 318 -23.26 8.33 -7.93
N LEU A 319 -22.24 9.01 -7.41
CA LEU A 319 -20.93 9.11 -8.08
C LEU A 319 -20.29 7.72 -8.22
N MET A 320 -20.28 6.94 -7.15
CA MET A 320 -19.70 5.59 -7.11
C MET A 320 -20.43 4.66 -8.09
N LEU A 321 -21.76 4.59 -8.06
CA LEU A 321 -22.53 3.70 -8.94
C LEU A 321 -22.37 4.09 -10.41
N THR A 322 -22.35 5.39 -10.71
CA THR A 322 -22.16 5.88 -12.09
C THR A 322 -20.76 5.55 -12.59
N GLY A 323 -19.72 5.86 -11.80
CA GLY A 323 -18.33 5.58 -12.14
C GLY A 323 -18.05 4.09 -12.22
N TRP A 324 -18.48 3.30 -11.24
CA TRP A 324 -18.28 1.86 -11.20
C TRP A 324 -18.99 1.16 -12.35
N ALA A 325 -20.25 1.51 -12.66
CA ALA A 325 -20.97 0.92 -13.79
C ALA A 325 -20.28 1.24 -15.13
N ALA A 326 -19.79 2.47 -15.30
CA ALA A 326 -19.05 2.86 -16.50
C ALA A 326 -17.73 2.10 -16.61
N TRP A 327 -16.94 2.07 -15.54
CA TRP A 327 -15.66 1.36 -15.48
C TRP A 327 -15.83 -0.15 -15.72
N PHE A 328 -16.79 -0.78 -15.05
CA PHE A 328 -17.04 -2.22 -15.18
C PHE A 328 -17.45 -2.59 -16.60
N ALA A 329 -18.42 -1.87 -17.18
CA ALA A 329 -18.82 -2.11 -18.56
C ALA A 329 -17.67 -1.87 -19.55
N SER A 330 -16.84 -0.85 -19.31
CA SER A 330 -15.67 -0.53 -20.13
C SER A 330 -14.51 -1.50 -19.97
N SER A 331 -14.40 -2.17 -18.82
CA SER A 331 -13.49 -3.30 -18.63
C SER A 331 -13.93 -4.52 -19.44
N LEU A 332 -15.24 -4.68 -19.66
CA LEU A 332 -15.82 -5.65 -20.61
C LEU A 332 -15.78 -5.17 -22.07
N LYS A 333 -15.00 -4.14 -22.39
CA LYS A 333 -14.83 -3.54 -23.73
C LYS A 333 -16.07 -2.85 -24.29
N VAL A 334 -17.04 -2.48 -23.45
CA VAL A 334 -18.17 -1.64 -23.85
C VAL A 334 -17.78 -0.16 -23.68
N PRO A 335 -17.89 0.71 -24.70
CA PRO A 335 -17.34 2.07 -24.67
C PRO A 335 -18.17 3.08 -23.84
N LEU A 336 -18.50 2.74 -22.59
CA LEU A 336 -19.28 3.57 -21.67
C LEU A 336 -18.46 4.58 -20.88
N TRP A 337 -17.13 4.48 -20.85
CA TRP A 337 -16.23 5.47 -20.24
C TRP A 337 -16.06 6.70 -21.14
N SER A 338 -17.19 7.36 -21.41
CA SER A 338 -17.30 8.54 -22.26
C SER A 338 -18.43 9.44 -21.75
N GLN A 339 -18.46 10.70 -22.19
CA GLN A 339 -19.56 11.61 -21.81
C GLN A 339 -20.93 11.03 -22.17
N GLY A 340 -21.07 10.45 -23.36
CA GLY A 340 -22.31 9.81 -23.80
C GLY A 340 -22.67 8.56 -22.98
N GLY A 341 -21.69 7.72 -22.66
CA GLY A 341 -21.88 6.53 -21.84
C GLY A 341 -22.30 6.86 -20.40
N LEU A 342 -21.65 7.86 -19.78
CA LEU A 342 -22.02 8.36 -18.45
C LEU A 342 -23.44 8.96 -18.45
N LEU A 343 -23.81 9.74 -19.47
CA LEU A 343 -25.17 10.26 -19.62
C LEU A 343 -26.21 9.14 -19.80
N LEU A 344 -25.88 8.08 -20.54
CA LEU A 344 -26.74 6.91 -20.67
C LEU A 344 -26.95 6.20 -19.34
N ILE A 345 -25.88 5.99 -18.55
CA ILE A 345 -25.96 5.39 -17.22
C ILE A 345 -26.82 6.26 -16.29
N LEU A 346 -26.61 7.57 -16.29
CA LEU A 346 -27.44 8.51 -15.53
C LEU A 346 -28.90 8.50 -16.01
N LEU A 347 -29.16 8.37 -17.31
CA LEU A 347 -30.52 8.25 -17.83
C LEU A 347 -31.21 6.95 -17.37
N ILE A 348 -30.50 5.83 -17.38
CA ILE A 348 -31.01 4.55 -16.86
C ILE A 348 -31.33 4.69 -15.37
N LEU A 349 -30.41 5.27 -14.60
CA LEU A 349 -30.63 5.55 -13.19
C LEU A 349 -31.84 6.47 -12.99
N ALA A 350 -32.00 7.50 -13.82
CA ALA A 350 -33.15 8.39 -13.78
C ALA A 350 -34.48 7.66 -14.00
N ILE A 351 -34.52 6.72 -14.95
CA ILE A 351 -35.71 5.91 -15.25
C ILE A 351 -36.05 5.01 -14.06
N ILE A 352 -35.06 4.31 -13.51
CA ILE A 352 -35.23 3.45 -12.33
C ILE A 352 -35.73 4.27 -11.14
N SER A 353 -35.05 5.38 -10.85
CA SER A 353 -35.40 6.28 -9.75
C SER A 353 -36.79 6.88 -9.92
N SER A 354 -37.17 7.27 -11.13
CA SER A 354 -38.53 7.78 -11.42
C SER A 354 -39.59 6.70 -11.20
N GLY A 355 -39.32 5.45 -11.59
CA GLY A 355 -40.18 4.31 -11.28
C GLY A 355 -40.35 4.09 -9.78
N ILE A 356 -39.27 4.15 -9.01
CA ILE A 356 -39.31 4.02 -7.55
C ILE A 356 -40.08 5.18 -6.91
N VAL A 357 -39.85 6.42 -7.35
CA VAL A 357 -40.59 7.60 -6.88
C VAL A 357 -42.09 7.41 -7.15
N TYR A 358 -42.49 6.95 -8.34
CA TYR A 358 -43.89 6.72 -8.66
C TYR A 358 -44.54 5.67 -7.74
N LEU A 359 -43.84 4.57 -7.48
CA LEU A 359 -44.29 3.47 -6.64
C LEU A 359 -44.32 3.83 -5.15
N ARG A 360 -43.39 4.67 -4.67
CA ARG A 360 -43.22 5.05 -3.26
C ARG A 360 -43.54 6.52 -2.97
N ARG A 361 -44.29 7.19 -3.86
CA ARG A 361 -44.55 8.64 -3.81
C ARG A 361 -45.12 9.10 -2.47
N GLU A 362 -46.03 8.33 -1.87
CA GLU A 362 -46.69 8.68 -0.60
C GLU A 362 -45.67 8.64 0.53
N ALA A 363 -44.95 7.52 0.68
CA ALA A 363 -43.89 7.38 1.69
C ALA A 363 -42.80 8.44 1.57
N MET A 364 -42.34 8.74 0.35
CA MET A 364 -41.30 9.75 0.13
C MET A 364 -41.81 11.17 0.40
N THR A 365 -43.05 11.49 -0.01
CA THR A 365 -43.65 12.80 0.24
C THR A 365 -43.88 13.01 1.74
N ASP A 366 -44.39 12.00 2.44
CA ASP A 366 -44.58 12.04 3.89
C ASP A 366 -43.25 12.18 4.62
N TYR A 367 -42.22 11.45 4.18
CA TYR A 367 -40.89 11.58 4.73
C TYR A 367 -40.33 13.00 4.55
N LEU A 368 -40.42 13.56 3.33
CA LEU A 368 -40.02 14.93 3.03
C LEU A 368 -40.74 15.94 3.91
N ARG A 369 -42.06 15.85 4.05
CA ARG A 369 -42.86 16.78 4.87
C ARG A 369 -42.46 16.71 6.35
N ASN A 370 -42.23 15.52 6.86
CA ASN A 370 -41.93 15.30 8.28
C ASN A 370 -40.46 15.57 8.64
N HIS A 371 -39.54 15.46 7.67
CA HIS A 371 -38.10 15.48 7.92
C HIS A 371 -37.31 16.49 7.06
N TRP A 372 -37.96 17.43 6.35
CA TRP A 372 -37.25 18.41 5.51
C TRP A 372 -36.17 19.19 6.27
N LYS A 373 -36.36 19.47 7.56
CA LYS A 373 -35.36 20.15 8.39
C LYS A 373 -34.08 19.32 8.51
N ARG A 374 -34.21 18.00 8.67
CA ARG A 374 -33.06 17.06 8.71
C ARG A 374 -32.32 17.09 7.38
N LEU A 375 -33.03 17.03 6.26
CA LEU A 375 -32.41 17.10 4.94
C LEU A 375 -31.71 18.44 4.71
N LEU A 376 -32.34 19.55 5.11
CA LEU A 376 -31.72 20.86 5.05
C LEU A 376 -30.46 20.95 5.92
N THR A 377 -30.47 20.39 7.13
CA THR A 377 -29.27 20.32 7.98
C THR A 377 -28.14 19.56 7.29
N ILE A 378 -28.44 18.44 6.65
CA ILE A 378 -27.46 17.67 5.87
C ILE A 378 -26.89 18.53 4.74
N GLU A 379 -27.73 19.26 4.01
CA GLU A 379 -27.26 20.10 2.90
C GLU A 379 -26.43 21.30 3.36
N VAL A 380 -26.82 21.95 4.45
CA VAL A 380 -26.04 23.04 5.04
C VAL A 380 -24.69 22.52 5.51
N LEU A 381 -24.66 21.37 6.19
CA LEU A 381 -23.40 20.78 6.65
C LEU A 381 -22.50 20.41 5.46
N ALA A 382 -23.05 19.75 4.44
CA ALA A 382 -22.31 19.39 3.23
C ALA A 382 -21.74 20.64 2.53
N LEU A 383 -22.54 21.71 2.40
CA LEU A 383 -22.11 22.97 1.79
C LEU A 383 -21.01 23.65 2.60
N VAL A 384 -21.13 23.68 3.93
CA VAL A 384 -20.11 24.26 4.82
C VAL A 384 -18.80 23.48 4.71
N LEU A 385 -18.84 22.15 4.76
CA LEU A 385 -17.65 21.31 4.62
C LEU A 385 -17.01 21.47 3.23
N PHE A 386 -17.82 21.52 2.18
CA PHE A 386 -17.36 21.77 0.82
C PHE A 386 -16.67 23.14 0.69
N ALA A 387 -17.25 24.20 1.27
CA ALA A 387 -16.66 25.53 1.28
C ALA A 387 -15.36 25.60 2.10
N ILE A 388 -15.29 24.91 3.25
CA ILE A 388 -14.06 24.79 4.04
C ILE A 388 -12.96 24.13 3.20
N PHE A 389 -13.27 23.02 2.52
CA PHE A 389 -12.29 22.31 1.71
C PHE A 389 -11.83 23.10 0.48
N ILE A 390 -12.73 23.88 -0.14
CA ILE A 390 -12.34 24.89 -1.14
C ILE A 390 -11.36 25.89 -0.52
N GLY A 391 -11.64 26.40 0.69
CA GLY A 391 -10.73 27.28 1.42
C GLY A 391 -9.35 26.68 1.60
N VAL A 392 -9.26 25.40 2.01
CA VAL A 392 -7.99 24.66 2.11
C VAL A 392 -7.27 24.61 0.76
N ARG A 393 -7.98 24.28 -0.32
CA ARG A 393 -7.38 24.22 -1.67
C ARG A 393 -7.01 25.58 -2.27
N LEU A 394 -7.64 26.67 -1.84
CA LEU A 394 -7.22 28.01 -2.22
C LEU A 394 -5.90 28.43 -1.56
N VAL A 395 -5.56 27.86 -0.40
CA VAL A 395 -4.27 28.13 0.28
C VAL A 395 -3.11 27.40 -0.39
N ASN A 396 -3.35 26.17 -0.88
CA ASN A 396 -2.36 25.41 -1.65
C ASN A 396 -3.00 24.80 -2.91
N PRO A 397 -3.12 25.61 -3.99
CA PRO A 397 -3.71 25.17 -5.24
C PRO A 397 -2.78 24.28 -6.06
N ASP A 398 -1.49 24.24 -5.73
CA ASP A 398 -0.51 23.50 -6.51
C ASP A 398 -0.70 21.99 -6.35
N LEU A 399 -0.62 21.29 -7.48
CA LEU A 399 -0.63 19.82 -7.54
C LEU A 399 0.72 19.24 -7.10
N TRP A 400 1.79 20.05 -7.14
CA TRP A 400 3.17 19.62 -6.97
C TRP A 400 3.89 20.51 -5.94
N HIS A 401 4.71 19.89 -5.09
CA HIS A 401 5.57 20.58 -4.14
C HIS A 401 6.99 20.01 -4.23
N HIS A 402 8.01 20.84 -4.50
CA HIS A 402 9.37 20.40 -4.87
C HIS A 402 10.00 19.30 -3.97
N PRO A 403 9.88 19.33 -2.62
CA PRO A 403 10.41 18.26 -1.76
C PRO A 403 9.47 17.07 -1.51
N MET A 404 8.18 17.14 -1.88
CA MET A 404 7.16 16.13 -1.54
C MET A 404 6.36 15.64 -2.76
N GLY A 405 6.74 16.09 -3.95
CA GLY A 405 5.92 15.98 -5.15
C GLY A 405 6.15 14.71 -5.95
N GLY A 406 7.23 13.95 -5.69
CA GLY A 406 7.82 12.91 -6.56
C GLY A 406 6.87 12.27 -7.58
N GLU A 407 5.85 11.57 -7.09
CA GLU A 407 4.93 10.77 -7.92
C GLU A 407 3.76 11.54 -8.53
N LYS A 408 3.49 12.78 -8.10
CA LYS A 408 2.31 13.55 -8.56
C LYS A 408 2.21 13.77 -10.08
N PRO A 409 3.30 13.97 -10.85
CA PRO A 409 3.24 14.06 -12.31
C PRO A 409 2.89 12.73 -12.94
N MET A 410 3.35 11.62 -12.34
CA MET A 410 2.99 10.26 -12.74
C MET A 410 1.51 10.00 -12.45
N ASP A 411 1.03 10.29 -11.25
CA ASP A 411 -0.40 10.23 -10.89
C ASP A 411 -1.26 11.02 -11.87
N PHE A 412 -0.84 12.24 -12.22
CA PHE A 412 -1.56 13.10 -13.14
C PHE A 412 -1.55 12.55 -14.57
N ALA A 413 -0.46 11.93 -15.01
CA ALA A 413 -0.38 11.27 -16.31
C ALA A 413 -1.36 10.10 -16.40
N TYR A 414 -1.41 9.24 -15.38
CA TYR A 414 -2.36 8.13 -15.32
C TYR A 414 -3.80 8.62 -15.23
N PHE A 415 -4.08 9.60 -14.39
CA PHE A 415 -5.41 10.21 -14.29
C PHE A 415 -5.91 10.72 -15.66
N ASN A 416 -5.06 11.42 -16.40
CA ASN A 416 -5.40 11.90 -17.75
C ASN A 416 -5.56 10.76 -18.75
N ALA A 417 -4.75 9.71 -18.64
CA ALA A 417 -4.87 8.52 -19.49
C ALA A 417 -6.20 7.79 -19.27
N THR A 418 -6.58 7.59 -18.02
CA THR A 418 -7.89 7.06 -17.64
C THR A 418 -9.02 7.96 -18.14
N LEU A 419 -8.95 9.27 -17.95
CA LEU A 419 -9.99 10.21 -18.42
C LEU A 419 -10.16 10.25 -19.94
N ARG A 420 -9.08 10.02 -20.69
CA ARG A 420 -9.10 10.01 -22.16
C ARG A 420 -9.49 8.66 -22.75
N SER A 421 -9.33 7.58 -22.00
CA SER A 421 -9.73 6.26 -22.44
C SER A 421 -11.26 6.19 -22.66
N THR A 422 -11.71 5.21 -23.42
CA THR A 422 -13.13 4.90 -23.70
C THR A 422 -13.49 3.48 -23.27
N ILE A 423 -12.49 2.60 -23.25
CA ILE A 423 -12.52 1.22 -22.75
C ILE A 423 -11.31 1.00 -21.81
N PHE A 424 -11.34 -0.07 -21.02
CA PHE A 424 -10.21 -0.47 -20.16
C PHE A 424 -9.56 -1.77 -20.68
N PRO A 425 -8.24 -2.01 -20.49
CA PRO A 425 -7.28 -1.16 -19.76
C PRO A 425 -7.04 0.20 -20.43
N ALA A 426 -6.67 1.19 -19.64
CA ALA A 426 -6.42 2.53 -20.15
C ALA A 426 -5.13 2.53 -20.98
N TYR A 427 -4.92 3.51 -21.87
CA TYR A 427 -3.64 3.59 -22.59
C TYR A 427 -2.50 3.97 -21.63
N ASP A 428 -1.29 3.56 -21.94
CA ASP A 428 -0.11 3.94 -21.16
C ASP A 428 0.40 5.33 -21.59
N PRO A 429 0.50 6.32 -20.69
CA PRO A 429 1.02 7.64 -21.01
C PRO A 429 2.54 7.67 -21.28
N TRP A 430 3.29 6.65 -20.85
CA TRP A 430 4.75 6.53 -20.98
C TRP A 430 5.19 5.56 -22.08
N TYR A 431 4.31 4.65 -22.49
CA TYR A 431 4.57 3.69 -23.55
C TYR A 431 3.60 3.84 -24.71
N ALA A 432 4.06 4.44 -25.81
CA ALA A 432 3.22 4.77 -26.96
C ALA A 432 2.58 3.52 -27.59
N GLY A 433 1.25 3.47 -27.58
CA GLY A 433 0.50 2.30 -28.05
C GLY A 433 0.27 1.24 -26.97
N GLY A 434 0.92 1.37 -25.83
CA GLY A 434 0.78 0.53 -24.64
C GLY A 434 -0.52 0.71 -23.88
N TYR A 435 -0.73 -0.11 -22.85
CA TYR A 435 -1.82 0.01 -21.88
C TYR A 435 -1.34 -0.18 -20.44
N ILE A 436 -2.12 0.36 -19.50
CA ILE A 436 -1.95 0.21 -18.03
C ILE A 436 -3.10 -0.59 -17.43
#